data_AF-A0A1X7SVV0-F1
#
_entry.id   AF-A0A1X7SVV0-F1
#
_cell.length_a   1.000
_cell.length_b   1.000
_cell.length_c   1.000
_cell.angle_alpha   90.00
_cell.angle_beta   90.00
_cell.angle_gamma   90.00
#
_symmetry.space_group_name_H-M   'P 1'
#
loop_
_entity.id
_entity.type
_entity.pdbx_description
1 polymer ?
#
loop_
_entity_poly.entity_id
_entity_poly.type
_entity_poly.pdbx_seq_one_letter_code
_entity_poly.pdbx_strand_id
1 'polypeptide(L)' 'MIAPELLTEDEVSWLNDYHTQVRDTLSPVLIDQGRTEAHQWLINATQLLG' A
#
# COMPACT_ATOMS: atom_id res chain seq x y z
N MET A 1 2.34 -7.87 -12.11
CA MET A 1 3.13 -7.99 -10.87
C MET A 1 4.48 -7.37 -11.11
N ILE A 2 5.05 -6.75 -10.09
CA ILE A 2 6.43 -6.27 -10.08
C ILE A 2 7.30 -7.46 -9.63
N ALA A 3 8.49 -7.61 -10.21
CA ALA A 3 9.52 -8.54 -9.75
C ALA A 3 10.48 -7.74 -8.83
N PRO A 4 10.33 -7.80 -7.49
CA PRO A 4 11.10 -6.96 -6.57
C PRO A 4 12.61 -7.17 -6.69
N GLU A 5 13.03 -8.36 -7.12
CA GLU A 5 14.43 -8.72 -7.36
C GLU A 5 15.10 -7.93 -8.50
N LEU A 6 14.30 -7.21 -9.32
CA LEU A 6 14.80 -6.34 -10.38
C LEU A 6 14.90 -4.87 -9.96
N LEU A 7 14.45 -4.54 -8.74
CA LEU A 7 14.50 -3.18 -8.21
C LEU A 7 15.77 -2.97 -7.37
N THR A 8 16.22 -1.74 -7.35
CA THR A 8 17.22 -1.28 -6.38
C THR A 8 16.59 -1.14 -4.98
N GLU A 9 17.43 -1.13 -3.94
CA GLU A 9 16.98 -0.90 -2.56
C GLU A 9 16.24 0.44 -2.41
N ASP A 10 16.71 1.49 -3.10
CA ASP A 10 16.08 2.81 -3.08
C ASP A 10 14.67 2.78 -3.72
N GLU A 11 14.50 2.06 -4.83
CA GLU A 11 13.19 1.89 -5.48
C GLU A 11 12.22 1.09 -4.61
N VAL A 12 12.71 0.05 -3.93
CA VAL A 12 11.92 -0.73 -2.95
C VAL A 12 11.50 0.17 -1.79
N SER A 13 12.43 0.94 -1.21
CA SER A 13 12.13 1.86 -0.12
C SER A 13 11.10 2.89 -0.55
N TRP A 14 11.29 3.51 -1.71
CA TRP A 14 10.37 4.50 -2.24
C TRP A 14 8.96 3.94 -2.45
N LEU A 15 8.85 2.72 -2.99
CA LEU A 15 7.54 2.10 -3.23
C LEU A 15 6.84 1.71 -1.91
N ASN A 16 7.62 1.27 -0.92
CA ASN A 16 7.14 0.99 0.44
C ASN A 16 6.63 2.25 1.16
N ASP A 17 7.34 3.37 1.03
CA ASP A 17 6.92 4.66 1.55
C ASP A 17 5.64 5.14 0.87
N TYR A 18 5.56 4.98 -0.46
CA TYR A 18 4.37 5.32 -1.23
C TYR A 18 3.15 4.46 -0.81
N HIS A 19 3.32 3.14 -0.66
CA HIS A 19 2.27 2.25 -0.17
C HIS A 19 1.78 2.65 1.22
N THR A 20 2.70 3.02 2.12
CA THR A 20 2.37 3.52 3.46
C THR A 20 1.56 4.81 3.37
N GLN A 21 2.01 5.78 2.57
CA GLN A 21 1.30 7.06 2.39
C GLN A 21 -0.12 6.87 1.86
N VAL A 22 -0.30 6.01 0.84
CA VAL A 22 -1.63 5.73 0.27
C VAL A 22 -2.54 5.09 1.32
N ARG A 23 -2.02 4.11 2.06
CA ARG A 23 -2.77 3.43 3.13
C ARG A 23 -3.22 4.42 4.20
N ASP A 24 -2.30 5.22 4.73
CA ASP A 24 -2.58 6.16 5.82
C ASP A 24 -3.57 7.25 5.40
N THR A 25 -3.50 7.68 4.13
CA THR A 25 -4.39 8.71 3.59
C THR A 25 -5.81 8.17 3.36
N LEU A 26 -5.95 6.96 2.81
CA LEU A 26 -7.24 6.46 2.34
C LEU A 26 -7.98 5.61 3.37
N SER A 27 -7.28 4.94 4.29
CA SER A 27 -7.91 4.08 5.29
C SER A 27 -8.96 4.81 6.14
N PRO A 28 -8.70 6.02 6.69
CA PRO A 28 -9.71 6.75 7.46
C PRO A 28 -10.97 7.06 6.63
N VAL A 29 -10.80 7.42 5.35
CA VAL A 29 -11.91 7.75 4.45
C VAL A 29 -12.77 6.52 4.16
N LEU A 30 -12.14 5.37 3.91
CA LEU A 30 -12.87 4.13 3.64
C LEU A 30 -13.61 3.61 4.88
N ILE A 31 -13.01 3.75 6.06
CA ILE A 31 -13.63 3.39 7.34
C ILE A 31 -14.83 4.30 7.62
N ASP A 32 -14.68 5.61 7.48
CA ASP A 32 -15.77 6.60 7.68
C ASP A 32 -16.96 6.33 6.75
N GLN A 33 -16.68 5.94 5.50
CA GLN A 33 -17.73 5.58 4.54
C GLN A 33 -18.29 4.16 4.70
N GLY A 34 -17.84 3.38 5.70
CA GLY A 34 -18.27 2.00 5.92
C GLY A 34 -17.85 1.03 4.81
N ARG A 35 -16.83 1.37 4.00
CA ARG A 35 -16.34 0.57 2.87
C ARG A 35 -15.32 -0.48 3.32
N THR A 36 -15.75 -1.40 4.16
CA THR A 36 -14.90 -2.42 4.81
C THR A 36 -14.18 -3.33 3.82
N GLU A 37 -14.85 -3.77 2.74
CA GLU A 37 -14.24 -4.61 1.70
C GLU A 37 -13.13 -3.87 0.94
N ALA A 38 -13.36 -2.61 0.56
CA ALA A 38 -12.38 -1.79 -0.12
C ALA A 38 -11.19 -1.46 0.79
N HIS A 39 -11.43 -1.23 2.08
CA HIS A 39 -10.37 -1.04 3.07
C HIS A 39 -9.51 -2.31 3.20
N GLN A 40 -10.13 -3.50 3.29
CA GLN A 40 -9.39 -4.75 3.36
C GLN A 40 -8.55 -5.00 2.10
N TRP A 41 -9.12 -4.69 0.92
CA TRP A 41 -8.37 -4.74 -0.33
C TRP A 41 -7.18 -3.78 -0.33
N LEU A 42 -7.38 -2.53 0.14
CA LEU A 42 -6.32 -1.53 0.22
C LEU A 42 -5.15 -2.02 1.08
N ILE A 43 -5.43 -2.60 2.26
CA ILE A 43 -4.39 -3.15 3.14
C ILE A 43 -3.55 -4.21 2.41
N ASN A 44 -4.20 -5.12 1.70
CA ASN A 44 -3.53 -6.20 0.97
C ASN A 44 -2.73 -5.66 -0.23
N ALA A 45 -3.28 -4.69 -0.97
CA ALA A 45 -2.66 -4.12 -2.16
C ALA A 45 -1.44 -3.23 -1.85
N THR A 46 -1.32 -2.73 -0.61
CA THR A 46 -0.26 -1.84 -0.17
C THR A 46 0.74 -2.51 0.77
N GLN A 47 0.80 -3.85 0.79
CA GLN A 47 1.80 -4.55 1.59
C GLN A 47 3.22 -4.14 1.16
N LEU A 48 4.12 -4.10 2.14
CA LEU A 48 5.51 -3.76 1.87
C LEU A 48 6.16 -4.88 1.06
N LEU A 49 7.00 -4.48 0.11
CA LEU A 49 7.91 -5.38 -0.58
C LEU A 49 9.08 -5.72 0.37
N GLY A 50 9.48 -6.99 0.34
CA GLY A 50 10.60 -7.53 1.12
C GLY A 50 11.81 -7.84 0.28
#